data_AF-A0A4D4JS30-F1
#
_entry.id   AF-A0A4D4JS30-F1
#
_cell.length_a   1.000
_cell.length_b   1.000
_cell.length_c   1.000
_cell.angle_alpha   90.00
_cell.angle_beta   90.00
_cell.angle_gamma   90.00
#
_symmetry.space_group_name_H-M   'P 1'
#
loop_
_entity.id
_entity.type
_entity.pdbx_description
1 polymer ?
#
loop_
_entity_poly.entity_id
_entity_poly.type
_entity_poly.pdbx_seq_one_letter_code
_entity_poly.pdbx_strand_id
1 'polypeptide(L)'
;MDPTNGYTAIRTCVLAALPLDKVEQRYFFETDMLFRLNTLRAVVKDIPMDAVYADEESNLRIGKVLPEFSRKHCSRLLRRYVYSYLIRDFNIGTLYSLCGAVMLIAGSLFGVAHWISSATTGQPATSGTVMLAALPTLIGIQCLIAFLHYDVSNVPSEPISQAM
;
A
#
# COMPACT_ATOMS: atom_id res chain seq x y z
N MET A 1 17.11 -1.08 8.15
CA MET A 1 16.57 0.15 7.58
C MET A 1 15.71 0.82 8.62
N ASP A 2 16.17 1.95 9.15
CA ASP A 2 15.37 2.82 10.01
C ASP A 2 15.14 4.14 9.26
N PRO A 3 14.03 4.27 8.52
CA PRO A 3 13.72 5.50 7.80
C PRO A 3 13.31 6.64 8.73
N THR A 4 13.16 6.39 10.03
CA THR A 4 12.70 7.34 11.05
C THR A 4 13.83 7.83 11.96
N ASN A 5 15.06 7.80 11.46
CA ASN A 5 16.25 8.22 12.21
C ASN A 5 16.50 9.74 12.19
N GLY A 6 15.67 10.53 11.51
CA GLY A 6 15.79 11.99 11.40
C GLY A 6 16.93 12.49 10.50
N TYR A 7 17.79 11.62 10.00
CA TYR A 7 18.88 11.97 9.09
C TYR A 7 18.46 11.68 7.66
N THR A 8 18.31 12.73 6.85
CA THR A 8 17.92 12.58 5.44
C THR A 8 18.62 13.63 4.59
N ALA A 9 19.16 13.20 3.45
CA ALA A 9 19.73 14.09 2.44
C ALA A 9 18.91 13.98 1.15
N ILE A 10 18.50 15.12 0.59
CA ILE A 10 17.69 15.20 -0.63
C ILE A 10 18.33 16.23 -1.56
N ARG A 11 18.42 15.92 -2.86
CA ARG A 11 18.89 16.90 -3.85
C ARG A 11 17.92 18.07 -3.95
N THR A 12 18.47 19.29 -4.10
CA THR A 12 17.68 20.52 -4.16
C THR A 12 16.64 20.53 -5.27
N CYS A 13 16.95 20.00 -6.46
CA CYS A 13 15.99 19.91 -7.57
C CYS A 13 14.76 19.04 -7.22
N VAL A 14 14.96 17.92 -6.53
CA VAL A 14 13.88 17.05 -6.08
C VAL A 14 13.08 17.71 -4.95
N LEU A 15 13.77 18.38 -4.03
CA LEU A 15 13.13 19.09 -2.92
C LEU A 15 12.22 20.23 -3.42
N ALA A 16 12.65 20.96 -4.46
CA ALA A 16 11.86 22.02 -5.08
C ALA A 16 10.59 21.52 -5.77
N ALA A 17 10.57 20.28 -6.26
CA ALA A 17 9.40 19.66 -6.87
C ALA A 17 8.39 19.12 -5.84
N LEU A 18 8.77 19.01 -4.56
CA LEU A 18 7.90 18.50 -3.51
C LEU A 18 6.96 19.60 -2.98
N PRO A 19 5.68 19.30 -2.74
CA PRO A 19 4.76 20.21 -2.05
C PRO A 19 5.05 20.21 -0.55
N LEU A 20 6.05 21.00 -0.14
CA LEU A 20 6.56 21.08 1.25
C LEU A 20 5.50 21.57 2.24
N ASP A 21 4.57 22.40 1.80
CA ASP A 21 3.44 22.92 2.58
C ASP A 21 2.50 21.81 3.10
N LYS A 22 2.47 20.67 2.41
CA LYS A 22 1.57 19.55 2.74
C LYS A 22 2.25 18.49 3.60
N VAL A 23 3.56 18.57 3.83
CA VAL A 23 4.31 17.55 4.56
C VAL A 23 3.93 17.59 6.03
N GLU A 24 3.73 16.40 6.61
CA GLU A 24 3.38 16.25 8.03
C GLU A 24 4.54 16.72 8.93
N GLN A 25 4.28 17.55 9.95
CA GLN A 25 5.33 18.19 10.77
C GLN A 25 5.65 17.47 12.09
N ARG A 26 5.11 16.27 12.31
CA ARG A 26 5.29 15.50 13.56
C ARG A 26 5.95 14.16 13.25
N TYR A 27 5.81 13.17 14.12
CA TYR A 27 6.36 11.82 13.98
C TYR A 27 6.03 11.07 12.67
N PHE A 28 5.09 11.59 11.85
CA PHE A 28 4.75 11.00 10.55
C PHE A 28 5.50 11.65 9.38
N PHE A 29 6.40 12.61 9.65
CA PHE A 29 7.14 13.39 8.66
C PHE A 29 7.87 12.48 7.67
N GLU A 30 8.71 11.57 8.15
CA GLU A 30 9.57 10.72 7.33
C GLU A 30 8.75 9.81 6.43
N THR A 31 7.67 9.25 6.98
CA THR A 31 6.74 8.41 6.22
C THR A 31 6.00 9.21 5.14
N ASP A 32 5.52 10.41 5.46
CA ASP A 32 4.82 11.28 4.49
C ASP A 32 5.79 11.78 3.40
N MET A 33 7.05 12.06 3.76
CA MET A 33 8.13 12.39 2.83
C MET A 33 8.39 11.25 1.85
N LEU A 34 8.55 10.01 2.34
CA LEU A 34 8.73 8.83 1.49
C LEU A 34 7.54 8.61 0.55
N PHE A 35 6.31 8.80 1.04
CA PHE A 35 5.11 8.73 0.21
C PHE A 35 5.14 9.75 -0.93
N ARG A 36 5.53 11.01 -0.66
CA ARG A 36 5.58 12.05 -1.69
C ARG A 36 6.72 11.83 -2.69
N LEU A 37 7.89 11.40 -2.21
CA LEU A 37 9.00 11.00 -3.08
C LEU A 37 8.59 9.87 -4.02
N ASN A 38 7.81 8.89 -3.53
CA ASN A 38 7.26 7.83 -4.36
C ASN A 38 6.30 8.35 -5.44
N THR A 39 5.45 9.34 -5.12
CA THR A 39 4.56 9.94 -6.13
C THR A 39 5.33 10.62 -7.26
N LEU A 40 6.49 11.21 -6.96
CA LEU A 40 7.43 11.79 -7.94
C LEU A 40 8.34 10.75 -8.61
N ARG A 41 8.25 9.47 -8.24
CA ARG A 41 9.16 8.40 -8.69
C ARG A 41 10.64 8.71 -8.37
N ALA A 42 10.91 9.43 -7.28
CA ALA A 42 12.27 9.66 -6.84
C ALA A 42 12.90 8.38 -6.29
N VAL A 43 14.19 8.16 -6.61
CA VAL A 43 14.98 7.05 -6.07
C VAL A 43 15.38 7.38 -4.64
N VAL A 44 15.08 6.47 -3.71
CA VAL A 44 15.47 6.58 -2.31
C VAL A 44 16.44 5.45 -1.98
N LYS A 45 17.55 5.79 -1.34
CA LYS A 45 18.56 4.82 -0.91
C LYS A 45 18.73 4.92 0.60
N ASP A 46 18.60 3.77 1.26
CA ASP A 46 18.94 3.65 2.68
C ASP A 46 20.45 3.56 2.86
N ILE A 47 20.98 4.28 3.83
CA ILE A 47 22.39 4.24 4.19
C ILE A 47 22.47 3.65 5.61
N PRO A 48 23.15 2.52 5.81
CA PRO A 48 23.29 1.94 7.13
C PRO A 48 24.04 2.92 8.03
N MET A 49 23.48 3.17 9.21
CA MET A 49 24.04 4.05 10.22
C MET A 49 23.82 3.39 11.58
N ASP A 50 24.88 3.32 12.38
CA ASP A 50 24.77 2.81 13.75
C ASP A 50 24.07 3.85 14.63
N ALA A 51 23.04 3.41 15.34
CA ALA A 51 22.29 4.28 16.23
C ALA A 51 23.03 4.43 17.55
N VAL A 52 23.50 5.65 17.85
CA VAL A 52 24.11 5.99 19.13
C VAL A 52 23.03 6.60 20.01
N TYR A 53 22.39 5.75 20.82
CA TYR A 53 21.44 6.19 21.84
C TYR A 53 22.20 6.55 23.11
N ALA A 54 22.11 7.81 23.54
CA ALA A 54 22.54 8.24 24.87
C ALA A 54 21.39 8.01 25.88
N ASP A 55 21.36 8.76 26.99
CA ASP A 55 20.31 8.68 28.03
C ASP A 55 18.97 9.33 27.62
N GLU A 56 18.63 9.36 26.33
CA GLU A 56 17.42 10.02 25.83
C GLU A 56 16.16 9.17 26.05
N GLU A 57 15.20 9.67 26.85
CA GLU A 57 13.89 9.06 27.00
C GLU A 57 12.95 9.42 25.83
N SER A 58 12.31 8.39 25.25
CA SER A 58 11.36 8.57 24.15
C SER A 58 10.11 9.34 24.61
N ASN A 59 9.90 10.51 24.01
CA ASN A 59 8.69 11.31 24.22
C ASN A 59 7.44 10.75 23.50
N LEU A 60 7.59 9.65 22.73
CA LEU A 60 6.52 9.08 21.92
C LEU A 60 5.60 8.17 22.75
N ARG A 61 4.32 8.57 22.86
CA ARG A 61 3.28 7.75 23.49
C ARG A 61 2.60 6.84 22.47
N ILE A 62 3.12 5.62 22.31
CA ILE A 62 2.68 4.62 21.31
C ILE A 62 1.15 4.48 21.27
N GLY A 63 0.49 4.34 22.43
CA GLY A 63 -0.96 4.12 22.50
C GLY A 63 -1.81 5.28 21.93
N LYS A 64 -1.31 6.52 21.97
CA LYS A 64 -2.00 7.68 21.37
C LYS A 64 -1.70 7.83 19.88
N VAL A 65 -0.51 7.42 19.46
CA VAL A 65 0.01 7.64 18.12
C VAL A 65 -0.43 6.55 17.14
N LEU A 66 -0.58 5.30 17.60
CA LEU A 66 -0.96 4.16 16.77
C LEU A 66 -2.24 4.37 15.93
N PRO A 67 -3.40 4.80 16.49
CA PRO A 67 -4.59 5.00 15.68
C PRO A 67 -4.45 6.16 14.67
N GLU A 68 -3.73 7.22 15.05
CA GLU A 68 -3.45 8.35 14.16
C GLU A 68 -2.60 7.87 12.95
N PHE A 69 -1.56 7.09 13.22
CA PHE A 69 -0.66 6.55 12.20
C PHE A 69 -1.39 5.59 11.28
N SER A 70 -2.16 4.65 11.81
CA SER A 70 -2.93 3.69 10.99
C SER A 70 -3.87 4.42 10.02
N ARG A 71 -4.56 5.47 10.48
CA ARG A 71 -5.42 6.28 9.61
C ARG A 71 -4.62 7.02 8.55
N LYS A 72 -3.47 7.62 8.91
CA LYS A 72 -2.59 8.31 7.96
C LYS A 72 -2.04 7.34 6.91
N HIS A 73 -1.47 6.20 7.32
CA HIS A 73 -0.98 5.16 6.42
C HIS A 73 -2.07 4.68 5.46
N CYS A 74 -3.27 4.37 5.95
CA CYS A 74 -4.39 3.95 5.10
C CYS A 74 -4.72 5.04 4.05
N SER A 75 -4.82 6.30 4.48
CA SER A 75 -5.09 7.41 3.56
C SER A 75 -3.99 7.58 2.50
N ARG A 76 -2.71 7.46 2.87
CA ARG A 76 -1.57 7.58 1.94
C ARG A 76 -1.50 6.38 1.00
N LEU A 77 -1.76 5.18 1.48
CA LEU A 77 -1.83 3.97 0.67
C LEU A 77 -2.94 4.07 -0.38
N LEU A 78 -4.13 4.52 0.00
CA LEU A 78 -5.24 4.73 -0.94
C LEU A 78 -4.90 5.81 -1.97
N ARG A 79 -4.35 6.95 -1.54
CA ARG A 79 -3.91 8.01 -2.46
C ARG A 79 -2.82 7.52 -3.42
N ARG A 80 -1.84 6.75 -2.92
CA ARG A 80 -0.78 6.13 -3.73
C ARG A 80 -1.39 5.21 -4.77
N TYR A 81 -2.33 4.35 -4.35
CA TYR A 81 -2.98 3.40 -5.22
C TYR A 81 -3.74 4.11 -6.35
N VAL A 82 -4.63 5.04 -6.00
CA VAL A 82 -5.44 5.78 -6.96
C VAL A 82 -4.55 6.56 -7.93
N TYR A 83 -3.58 7.31 -7.41
CA TYR A 83 -2.71 8.12 -8.26
C TYR A 83 -1.82 7.27 -9.16
N SER A 84 -1.11 6.28 -8.62
CA SER A 84 -0.14 5.50 -9.38
C SER A 84 -0.77 4.53 -10.38
N TYR A 85 -1.91 3.92 -10.04
CA TYR A 85 -2.49 2.83 -10.83
C TYR A 85 -3.75 3.22 -11.61
N LEU A 86 -4.54 4.20 -11.14
CA LEU A 86 -5.75 4.62 -11.84
C LEU A 86 -5.54 5.89 -12.67
N ILE A 87 -4.72 6.84 -12.19
CA ILE A 87 -4.57 8.15 -12.82
C ILE A 87 -3.31 8.25 -13.68
N ARG A 88 -2.14 7.90 -13.12
CA ARG A 88 -0.85 8.11 -13.78
C ARG A 88 -0.62 7.10 -14.90
N ASP A 89 -0.61 5.81 -14.56
CA ASP A 89 -0.29 4.74 -15.50
C ASP A 89 -1.27 3.58 -15.35
N PHE A 90 -2.13 3.36 -16.35
CA PHE A 90 -2.96 2.16 -16.40
C PHE A 90 -2.11 0.98 -16.89
N ASN A 91 -1.70 0.11 -15.96
CA ASN A 91 -0.76 -0.99 -16.21
C ASN A 91 -1.34 -2.36 -15.82
N ILE A 92 -0.53 -3.41 -15.97
CA ILE A 92 -0.93 -4.78 -15.63
C ILE A 92 -1.28 -4.94 -14.14
N GLY A 93 -0.63 -4.18 -13.25
CA GLY A 93 -0.96 -4.11 -11.83
C GLY A 93 -2.38 -3.61 -11.61
N THR A 94 -2.81 -2.56 -12.32
CA THR A 94 -4.19 -2.06 -12.26
C THR A 94 -5.22 -3.10 -12.70
N LEU A 95 -4.89 -3.87 -13.75
CA LEU A 95 -5.77 -4.94 -14.22
C LEU A 95 -5.87 -6.05 -13.17
N TYR A 96 -4.75 -6.50 -12.62
CA TYR A 96 -4.73 -7.53 -11.58
C TYR A 96 -5.46 -7.10 -10.31
N SER A 97 -5.30 -5.84 -9.87
CA SER A 97 -5.99 -5.34 -8.68
C SER A 97 -7.51 -5.24 -8.88
N LEU A 98 -7.96 -4.72 -10.02
CA LEU A 98 -9.39 -4.57 -10.32
C LEU A 98 -10.07 -5.92 -10.56
N CYS A 99 -9.53 -6.76 -11.45
CA CYS A 99 -10.08 -8.09 -11.71
C CYS A 99 -10.03 -8.96 -10.44
N GLY A 100 -8.91 -8.93 -9.72
CA GLY A 100 -8.75 -9.65 -8.46
C GLY A 100 -9.79 -9.26 -7.42
N ALA A 101 -10.00 -7.95 -7.22
CA ALA A 101 -11.02 -7.45 -6.30
C ALA A 101 -12.44 -7.84 -6.72
N VAL A 102 -12.79 -7.71 -8.00
CA VAL A 102 -14.12 -8.08 -8.50
C VAL A 102 -14.39 -9.57 -8.32
N MET A 103 -13.44 -10.43 -8.71
CA MET A 103 -13.61 -11.89 -8.59
C MET A 103 -13.66 -12.34 -7.13
N LEU A 104 -12.85 -11.73 -6.26
CA LEU A 104 -12.87 -12.01 -4.82
C LEU A 104 -14.20 -11.61 -4.19
N ILE A 105 -14.69 -10.40 -4.46
CA ILE A 105 -15.95 -9.90 -3.91
C ILE A 105 -17.13 -10.73 -4.45
N ALA A 106 -17.18 -10.97 -5.76
CA ALA A 106 -18.26 -11.74 -6.38
C ALA A 106 -18.27 -13.19 -5.86
N GLY A 107 -17.12 -13.86 -5.84
CA GLY A 107 -17.00 -15.24 -5.35
C GLY A 107 -17.32 -15.38 -3.87
N SER A 108 -16.86 -14.45 -3.03
CA SER A 108 -17.15 -14.46 -1.59
C SER A 108 -18.62 -14.15 -1.29
N LEU A 109 -19.21 -13.13 -1.93
CA LEU A 109 -20.63 -12.82 -1.75
C LEU A 109 -21.52 -13.97 -2.19
N PHE A 110 -21.22 -14.59 -3.33
CA PHE A 110 -21.94 -15.76 -3.83
C PHE A 110 -21.81 -16.95 -2.88
N GLY A 111 -20.60 -17.24 -2.41
CA GLY A 111 -20.34 -18.31 -1.44
C GLY A 111 -21.06 -18.10 -0.11
N VAL A 112 -21.01 -16.89 0.45
CA VAL A 112 -21.68 -16.54 1.71
C VAL A 112 -23.20 -16.62 1.56
N ALA A 113 -23.76 -16.09 0.46
CA ALA A 113 -25.19 -16.16 0.20
C ALA A 113 -25.71 -17.60 0.12
N HIS A 114 -25.01 -18.47 -0.61
CA HIS A 114 -25.38 -19.89 -0.69
C HIS A 114 -25.13 -20.66 0.59
N TRP A 115 -24.10 -20.29 1.37
CA TRP A 115 -23.85 -20.88 2.67
C TRP A 115 -24.98 -20.57 3.66
N ILE A 116 -25.43 -19.31 3.73
CA ILE A 116 -26.57 -18.91 4.56
C ILE A 116 -27.85 -19.63 4.11
N SER A 117 -28.11 -19.69 2.80
CA SER A 117 -29.29 -20.39 2.26
C SER A 117 -29.27 -21.90 2.56
N SER A 118 -28.11 -22.54 2.45
CA SER A 118 -27.96 -23.96 2.80
C SER A 118 -28.14 -24.22 4.30
N ALA A 119 -27.63 -23.32 5.14
CA ALA A 119 -27.79 -23.40 6.59
C ALA A 119 -29.25 -23.23 7.05
N THR A 120 -30.06 -22.41 6.36
CA THR A 120 -31.47 -22.20 6.72
C THR A 120 -32.41 -23.26 6.16
N THR A 121 -32.12 -23.79 4.96
CA THR A 121 -32.99 -24.76 4.29
C THR A 121 -32.64 -26.22 4.61
N GLY A 122 -31.46 -26.48 5.18
CA GLY A 122 -30.95 -27.82 5.44
C GLY A 122 -30.59 -28.61 4.18
N GLN A 123 -30.69 -28.00 2.98
CA GLN A 123 -30.28 -28.65 1.75
C GLN A 123 -28.79 -28.41 1.49
N PRO A 124 -28.00 -29.47 1.21
CA PRO A 124 -26.58 -29.34 0.91
C PRO A 124 -26.38 -28.61 -0.42
N ALA A 125 -25.40 -27.71 -0.46
CA ALA A 125 -25.02 -27.03 -1.70
C ALA A 125 -24.44 -28.02 -2.71
N THR A 126 -24.80 -27.86 -3.99
CA THR A 126 -24.25 -28.70 -5.06
C THR A 126 -22.75 -28.44 -5.26
N SER A 127 -22.01 -29.42 -5.76
CA SER A 127 -20.59 -29.25 -6.07
C SER A 127 -20.34 -28.11 -7.07
N GLY A 128 -21.25 -27.86 -8.01
CA GLY A 128 -21.16 -26.76 -8.97
C GLY A 128 -21.27 -25.38 -8.30
N THR A 129 -22.16 -25.23 -7.31
CA THR A 129 -22.31 -24.00 -6.51
C THR A 129 -21.04 -23.72 -5.71
N VAL A 130 -20.47 -24.74 -5.07
CA VAL A 130 -19.22 -24.59 -4.32
C VAL A 130 -18.08 -24.20 -5.26
N MET A 131 -18.00 -24.82 -6.44
CA MET A 131 -16.96 -24.51 -7.43
C MET A 131 -17.08 -23.09 -8.01
N LEU A 132 -18.30 -22.61 -8.27
CA LEU A 132 -18.56 -21.24 -8.73
C LEU A 132 -18.26 -20.17 -7.67
N ALA A 133 -18.33 -20.52 -6.38
CA ALA A 133 -17.84 -19.65 -5.32
C ALA A 133 -16.30 -19.72 -5.20
N ALA A 134 -15.76 -20.93 -5.18
CA ALA A 134 -14.36 -21.19 -4.86
C ALA A 134 -13.39 -20.76 -5.97
N LEU A 135 -13.67 -21.06 -7.23
CA LEU A 135 -12.75 -20.77 -8.35
C LEU A 135 -12.52 -19.26 -8.54
N PRO A 136 -13.56 -18.41 -8.64
CA PRO A 136 -13.36 -16.97 -8.77
C PRO A 136 -12.68 -16.39 -7.53
N THR A 137 -12.99 -16.88 -6.33
CA THR A 137 -12.32 -16.46 -5.10
C THR A 137 -10.84 -16.78 -5.14
N LEU A 138 -10.47 -18.00 -5.53
CA LEU A 138 -9.08 -18.44 -5.61
C LEU A 138 -8.31 -17.66 -6.68
N ILE A 139 -8.87 -17.51 -7.88
CA ILE A 139 -8.25 -16.73 -8.96
C ILE A 139 -8.12 -15.26 -8.52
N GLY A 140 -9.15 -14.71 -7.87
CA GLY A 140 -9.13 -13.35 -7.33
C GLY A 140 -7.99 -13.11 -6.34
N ILE A 141 -7.78 -14.04 -5.40
CA ILE A 141 -6.64 -14.01 -4.47
C ILE A 141 -5.31 -14.03 -5.24
N GLN A 142 -5.17 -14.91 -6.24
CA GLN A 142 -3.93 -15.01 -7.02
C GLN A 142 -3.65 -13.73 -7.81
N CYS A 143 -4.67 -13.11 -8.40
CA CYS A 143 -4.53 -11.80 -9.05
C CYS A 143 -4.08 -10.71 -8.06
N LEU A 144 -4.62 -10.68 -6.84
CA LEU A 144 -4.19 -9.72 -5.82
C LEU A 144 -2.75 -9.95 -5.34
N ILE A 145 -2.32 -11.21 -5.22
CA ILE A 145 -0.92 -11.55 -4.92
C ILE A 145 0.00 -11.10 -6.06
N ALA A 146 -0.40 -11.35 -7.32
CA ALA A 146 0.35 -10.89 -8.49
C ALA A 146 0.45 -9.35 -8.54
N PHE A 147 -0.63 -8.64 -8.20
CA PHE A 147 -0.61 -7.19 -8.04
C PHE A 147 0.38 -6.73 -6.97
N LEU A 148 0.38 -7.36 -5.78
CA LEU A 148 1.33 -7.05 -4.72
C LEU A 148 2.77 -7.25 -5.17
N HIS A 149 3.05 -8.36 -5.86
CA HIS A 149 4.39 -8.63 -6.39
C HIS A 149 4.81 -7.58 -7.43
N TYR A 150 3.89 -7.14 -8.29
CA TYR A 150 4.12 -6.06 -9.24
C TYR A 150 4.41 -4.74 -8.52
N ASP A 151 3.61 -4.36 -7.52
CA ASP A 151 3.80 -3.11 -6.76
C ASP A 151 5.16 -3.07 -6.06
N VAL A 152 5.56 -4.18 -5.43
CA VAL A 152 6.86 -4.30 -4.74
C VAL A 152 8.03 -4.26 -5.74
N SER A 153 7.84 -4.78 -6.96
CA SER A 153 8.87 -4.77 -7.99
C SER A 153 8.96 -3.42 -8.72
N ASN A 154 7.90 -2.62 -8.70
CA ASN A 154 7.80 -1.35 -9.41
C ASN A 154 8.43 -0.18 -8.62
N VAL A 155 9.64 -0.37 -8.11
CA VAL A 155 10.42 0.67 -7.43
C VAL A 155 11.21 1.47 -8.47
N PRO A 156 11.25 2.81 -8.40
CA PRO A 156 12.07 3.62 -9.29
C PRO A 156 13.56 3.29 -9.10
N SER A 157 14.24 2.98 -10.20
CA SER A 157 15.69 2.70 -10.26
C SER A 157 16.49 3.85 -10.86
N GLU A 158 15.87 4.65 -11.73
CA GLU A 158 16.52 5.77 -12.42
C GLU A 158 16.28 7.11 -11.68
N PRO A 159 17.34 7.83 -11.27
CA PRO A 159 17.21 9.08 -10.53
C PRO A 159 16.67 10.23 -11.40
N ILE A 160 15.48 10.74 -11.08
CA ILE A 160 14.88 11.91 -11.74
C ILE A 160 15.77 13.17 -11.74
N SER A 161 16.65 13.29 -10.76
CA SER A 161 17.57 14.43 -10.61
C SER A 161 18.60 14.58 -11.72
N GLN A 162 18.80 13.56 -12.56
CA GLN A 162 19.69 13.65 -13.72
C GLN A 162 18.99 14.26 -14.94
N ALA A 163 17.65 14.26 -14.95
CA ALA A 163 16.83 14.76 -16.04
C ALA A 163 16.22 16.16 -15.75
N MET A 164 16.42 16.69 -14.54
CA MET A 164 15.93 18.00 -14.07
C MET A 164 17.04 19.06 -14.06
#